data_AF-A0A8B6G1C4-F1
#
_entry.id   AF-A0A8B6G1C4-F1
#
_cell.length_a   1.000
_cell.length_b   1.000
_cell.length_c   1.000
_cell.angle_alpha   90.00
_cell.angle_beta   90.00
_cell.angle_gamma   90.00
#
_symmetry.space_group_name_H-M   'P 1'
#
loop_
_entity.id
_entity.type
_entity.pdbx_description
1 polymer ?
#
loop_
_entity_poly.entity_id
_entity_poly.type
_entity_poly.pdbx_seq_one_letter_code
_entity_poly.pdbx_strand_id
1 'polypeptide(L)'
;MSNKDGNTAPGSSHQAKTNPQHWFTTEIQQMMYGFGDCRKPLYDTAVLVEEIVKQQMISLLYQAMDVAIMRNARFIGLEEFLFLLRKDKIKLKRFLQYMGLKDLKAIALKGGEEEESPETPDKPPSAKKRSRMCHDFLSSIDQTGELISLFEDIDEKDEIKHERLLRAELRTRGMDQKQYMEYFEARQASFNRRYKTQRFKEWLLTGINLEVKPNPHALEVLSYFSYETVAQ
;
A
#
# COMPACT_ATOMS: atom_id res chain seq x y z
N MET A 1 -52.92 34.84 -34.52
CA MET A 1 -53.49 33.48 -34.43
C MET A 1 -52.83 32.64 -35.53
N SER A 2 -52.46 31.37 -35.37
CA SER A 2 -52.14 30.53 -34.20
C SER A 2 -51.64 29.18 -34.73
N ASN A 3 -50.52 28.63 -34.21
CA ASN A 3 -50.13 27.20 -34.35
C ASN A 3 -49.93 26.67 -35.80
N LYS A 4 -49.48 25.46 -36.15
CA LYS A 4 -48.54 24.42 -35.61
C LYS A 4 -48.14 23.57 -36.85
N ASP A 5 -47.13 22.69 -36.89
CA ASP A 5 -46.18 22.14 -35.90
C ASP A 5 -44.89 21.67 -36.64
N GLY A 6 -43.88 21.18 -35.91
CA GLY A 6 -43.01 20.10 -36.42
C GLY A 6 -41.72 20.46 -37.15
N ASN A 7 -40.61 20.56 -36.42
CA ASN A 7 -39.34 20.01 -36.89
C ASN A 7 -38.66 19.22 -35.77
N THR A 8 -38.34 17.96 -36.07
CA THR A 8 -37.93 16.95 -35.08
C THR A 8 -36.40 16.91 -34.98
N ALA A 9 -35.84 17.18 -33.81
CA ALA A 9 -34.40 17.08 -33.59
C ALA A 9 -34.03 15.76 -32.90
N PRO A 10 -33.27 14.86 -33.55
CA PRO A 10 -32.39 13.92 -32.85
C PRO A 10 -31.03 14.61 -32.56
N GLY A 11 -30.35 14.34 -31.47
CA GLY A 11 -30.68 13.47 -30.34
C GLY A 11 -29.47 13.34 -29.40
N SER A 12 -29.70 12.75 -28.22
CA SER A 12 -28.65 12.32 -27.28
C SER A 12 -27.64 13.38 -26.85
N SER A 13 -28.08 14.27 -25.96
CA SER A 13 -27.17 14.77 -24.92
C SER A 13 -26.58 13.57 -24.18
N HIS A 14 -25.33 13.23 -24.51
CA HIS A 14 -24.56 12.30 -23.71
C HIS A 14 -24.34 12.95 -22.34
N GLN A 15 -25.25 12.65 -21.40
CA GLN A 15 -24.93 12.72 -19.99
C GLN A 15 -23.74 11.78 -19.81
N ALA A 16 -22.55 12.37 -19.78
CA ALA A 16 -21.36 11.70 -19.31
C ALA A 16 -21.67 11.30 -17.86
N LYS A 17 -22.10 10.04 -17.68
CA LYS A 17 -22.15 9.41 -16.38
C LYS A 17 -20.75 9.55 -15.84
N THR A 18 -20.58 10.41 -14.83
CA THR A 18 -19.34 10.52 -14.09
C THR A 18 -19.14 9.20 -13.38
N ASN A 19 -18.49 8.24 -14.06
CA ASN A 19 -18.04 7.04 -13.39
C ASN A 19 -17.17 7.51 -12.21
N PRO A 20 -17.31 6.92 -11.03
CA PRO A 20 -16.35 7.08 -9.94
C PRO A 20 -15.08 6.28 -10.30
N GLN A 21 -14.46 6.62 -11.44
CA GLN A 21 -13.48 5.79 -12.16
C GLN A 21 -12.07 5.91 -11.56
N HIS A 22 -11.82 6.95 -10.76
CA HIS A 22 -10.50 7.42 -10.38
C HIS A 22 -10.45 7.58 -8.87
N TRP A 23 -10.09 6.51 -8.16
CA TRP A 23 -10.12 6.44 -6.70
C TRP A 23 -8.82 6.92 -6.06
N PHE A 24 -7.69 6.80 -6.74
CA PHE A 24 -6.39 7.15 -6.19
C PHE A 24 -5.53 8.02 -7.12
N THR A 25 -6.04 8.40 -8.30
CA THR A 25 -5.31 9.15 -9.32
C THR A 25 -4.61 10.40 -8.77
N THR A 26 -5.26 11.22 -7.93
CA THR A 26 -4.61 12.38 -7.28
C THR A 26 -3.50 11.94 -6.31
N GLU A 27 -3.73 10.93 -5.49
CA GLU A 27 -2.71 10.37 -4.61
C GLU A 27 -1.54 9.75 -5.40
N ILE A 28 -1.80 9.18 -6.58
CA ILE A 28 -0.81 8.61 -7.50
C ILE A 28 0.02 9.71 -8.18
N GLN A 29 -0.58 10.82 -8.63
CA GLN A 29 0.19 11.99 -9.11
C GLN A 29 1.15 12.51 -8.04
N GLN A 30 0.75 12.52 -6.76
CA GLN A 30 1.64 12.91 -5.66
C GLN A 30 2.77 11.89 -5.43
N MET A 31 2.47 10.59 -5.49
CA MET A 31 3.49 9.52 -5.41
C MET A 31 4.49 9.61 -6.58
N MET A 32 4.02 9.76 -7.83
CA MET A 32 4.85 9.92 -9.03
C MET A 32 5.77 11.14 -8.92
N TYR A 33 5.24 12.30 -8.51
CA TYR A 33 6.07 13.49 -8.23
C TYR A 33 7.10 13.20 -7.12
N GLY A 34 6.69 12.49 -6.06
CA GLY A 34 7.57 12.03 -4.98
C GLY A 34 8.74 11.17 -5.46
N PHE A 35 8.52 10.27 -6.41
CA PHE A 35 9.52 9.32 -6.93
C PHE A 35 10.43 9.87 -8.03
N GLY A 36 10.11 11.02 -8.62
CA GLY A 36 11.01 11.74 -9.54
C GLY A 36 10.35 12.37 -10.77
N ASP A 37 9.08 12.06 -11.04
CA ASP A 37 8.33 12.70 -12.14
C ASP A 37 8.17 14.21 -11.89
N CYS A 38 7.76 14.96 -12.91
CA CYS A 38 7.52 16.40 -12.88
C CYS A 38 6.54 16.84 -11.77
N ARG A 39 6.52 18.14 -11.43
CA ARG A 39 5.69 18.70 -10.34
C ARG A 39 4.18 18.48 -10.50
N LYS A 40 3.72 18.22 -11.72
CA LYS A 40 2.33 17.91 -12.05
C LYS A 40 2.30 16.77 -13.07
N PRO A 41 2.44 15.50 -12.64
CA PRO A 41 2.35 14.34 -13.51
C PRO A 41 1.05 14.35 -14.31
N LEU A 42 1.09 13.88 -15.55
CA LEU A 42 -0.08 13.88 -16.42
C LEU A 42 -1.20 13.02 -15.80
N TYR A 43 -2.42 13.56 -15.83
CA TYR A 43 -3.58 12.91 -15.21
C TYR A 43 -3.84 11.52 -15.82
N ASP A 44 -3.85 11.43 -17.15
CA ASP A 44 -4.09 10.19 -17.89
C ASP A 44 -3.02 9.12 -17.61
N THR A 45 -1.77 9.54 -17.37
CA THR A 45 -0.70 8.63 -16.92
C THR A 45 -0.98 8.10 -15.52
N ALA A 46 -1.40 8.95 -14.58
CA ALA A 46 -1.76 8.52 -13.23
C ALA A 46 -3.01 7.62 -13.20
N VAL A 47 -3.96 7.81 -14.13
CA VAL A 47 -5.10 6.89 -14.36
C VAL A 47 -4.62 5.53 -14.83
N LEU A 48 -3.71 5.47 -15.82
CA LEU A 48 -3.10 4.23 -16.28
C LEU A 48 -2.33 3.50 -15.17
N VAL A 49 -1.57 4.24 -14.36
CA VAL A 49 -0.87 3.70 -13.19
C VAL A 49 -1.87 3.16 -12.15
N GLU A 50 -3.01 3.83 -11.91
CA GLU A 50 -4.05 3.32 -11.00
C GLU A 50 -4.56 1.94 -11.43
N GLU A 51 -4.85 1.77 -12.72
CA GLU A 51 -5.34 0.49 -13.27
C GLU A 51 -4.26 -0.60 -13.21
N ILE A 52 -3.01 -0.29 -13.56
CA ILE A 52 -1.88 -1.23 -13.45
C ILE A 52 -1.67 -1.69 -12.01
N VAL A 53 -1.68 -0.76 -11.04
CA VAL A 53 -1.55 -1.09 -9.61
C VAL A 53 -2.72 -1.97 -9.18
N LYS A 54 -3.96 -1.64 -9.57
CA LYS A 54 -5.14 -2.46 -9.24
C LYS A 54 -5.01 -3.88 -9.75
N GLN A 55 -4.64 -4.06 -11.02
CA GLN A 55 -4.46 -5.38 -11.65
C GLN A 55 -3.38 -6.20 -10.94
N GLN A 56 -2.23 -5.59 -10.61
CA GLN A 56 -1.17 -6.26 -9.85
C GLN A 56 -1.62 -6.66 -8.43
N MET A 57 -2.34 -5.78 -7.73
CA MET A 57 -2.82 -6.08 -6.37
C MET A 57 -3.90 -7.18 -6.37
N ILE A 58 -4.76 -7.23 -7.39
CA ILE A 58 -5.73 -8.32 -7.56
C ILE A 58 -5.00 -9.65 -7.82
N SER A 59 -4.01 -9.66 -8.72
CA SER A 59 -3.19 -10.85 -8.98
C SER A 59 -2.47 -11.37 -7.73
N LEU A 60 -1.85 -10.47 -6.96
CA LEU A 60 -1.20 -10.79 -5.69
C LEU A 60 -2.20 -11.31 -4.64
N LEU A 61 -3.41 -10.74 -4.60
CA LEU A 61 -4.47 -11.16 -3.68
C LEU A 61 -5.02 -12.56 -4.01
N TYR A 62 -5.14 -12.92 -5.30
CA TYR A 62 -5.50 -14.30 -5.69
C TYR A 62 -4.39 -15.29 -5.32
N GLN A 63 -3.12 -14.98 -5.59
CA GLN A 63 -2.00 -15.84 -5.16
C GLN A 63 -1.98 -16.04 -3.63
N ALA A 64 -2.29 -15.00 -2.86
CA ALA A 64 -2.41 -15.09 -1.40
C ALA A 64 -3.65 -15.90 -0.97
N MET A 65 -4.75 -15.83 -1.73
CA MET A 65 -5.94 -16.67 -1.51
C MET A 65 -5.64 -18.15 -1.71
N ASP A 66 -4.90 -18.52 -2.77
CA ASP A 66 -4.54 -19.90 -3.05
C ASP A 66 -3.69 -20.49 -1.90
N VAL A 67 -2.74 -19.72 -1.37
CA VAL A 67 -1.93 -20.11 -0.19
C VAL A 67 -2.80 -20.24 1.06
N ALA A 68 -3.77 -19.33 1.28
CA ALA A 68 -4.71 -19.42 2.40
C ALA A 68 -5.57 -20.70 2.31
N ILE A 69 -6.08 -21.04 1.12
CA ILE A 69 -6.87 -22.24 0.86
C ILE A 69 -6.03 -23.50 1.11
N MET A 70 -4.80 -23.57 0.60
CA MET A 70 -3.88 -24.69 0.85
C MET A 70 -3.57 -24.92 2.34
N ARG A 71 -3.57 -23.85 3.15
CA ARG A 71 -3.41 -23.91 4.61
C ARG A 71 -4.72 -24.11 5.38
N ASN A 72 -5.86 -24.21 4.68
CA ASN A 72 -7.20 -24.22 5.26
C ASN A 72 -7.46 -23.01 6.20
N ALA A 73 -6.89 -21.85 5.86
CA ALA A 73 -6.98 -20.63 6.65
C ALA A 73 -8.32 -19.91 6.42
N ARG A 74 -8.96 -19.47 7.51
CA ARG A 74 -10.27 -18.79 7.48
C ARG A 74 -10.24 -17.41 6.79
N PHE A 75 -9.08 -16.76 6.75
CA PHE A 75 -8.87 -15.43 6.19
C PHE A 75 -7.48 -15.35 5.55
N ILE A 76 -7.33 -14.54 4.51
CA ILE A 76 -6.01 -14.17 3.99
C ILE A 76 -5.38 -13.22 5.02
N GLY A 77 -4.21 -13.58 5.53
CA GLY A 77 -3.50 -12.87 6.58
C GLY A 77 -2.14 -12.34 6.13
N LEU A 78 -1.25 -12.17 7.09
CA LEU A 78 0.13 -11.70 6.85
C LEU A 78 1.03 -12.83 6.32
N GLU A 79 0.77 -14.05 6.79
CA GLU A 79 1.55 -15.26 6.57
C GLU A 79 1.58 -15.66 5.09
N GLU A 80 0.45 -15.49 4.39
CA GLU A 80 0.34 -15.76 2.94
C GLU A 80 1.30 -14.87 2.13
N PHE A 81 1.42 -13.58 2.46
CA PHE A 81 2.35 -12.68 1.76
C PHE A 81 3.80 -12.96 2.13
N LEU A 82 4.10 -13.27 3.39
CA LEU A 82 5.44 -13.69 3.82
C LEU A 82 5.88 -14.96 3.07
N PHE A 83 4.97 -15.93 2.92
CA PHE A 83 5.24 -17.13 2.13
C PHE A 83 5.50 -16.81 0.66
N LEU A 84 4.70 -15.95 0.01
CA LEU A 84 4.94 -15.55 -1.37
C LEU A 84 6.28 -14.82 -1.56
N LEU A 85 6.68 -13.98 -0.60
CA LEU A 85 7.91 -13.19 -0.63
C LEU A 85 9.19 -13.99 -0.31
N ARG A 86 9.10 -15.17 0.32
CA ARG A 86 10.25 -15.93 0.87
C ARG A 86 11.43 -16.19 -0.07
N LYS A 87 11.22 -16.08 -1.40
CA LYS A 87 12.27 -16.27 -2.42
C LYS A 87 13.01 -14.99 -2.78
N ASP A 88 12.42 -13.82 -2.53
CA ASP A 88 12.99 -12.50 -2.78
C ASP A 88 13.37 -11.87 -1.44
N LYS A 89 14.58 -12.21 -0.96
CA LYS A 89 15.10 -11.81 0.35
C LYS A 89 15.14 -10.28 0.51
N ILE A 90 15.56 -9.56 -0.53
CA ILE A 90 15.64 -8.09 -0.52
C ILE A 90 14.25 -7.46 -0.36
N LYS A 91 13.25 -7.91 -1.13
CA LYS A 91 11.88 -7.41 -1.02
C LYS A 91 11.20 -7.82 0.29
N LEU A 92 11.46 -9.05 0.76
CA LEU A 92 11.01 -9.51 2.07
C LEU A 92 11.60 -8.64 3.19
N LYS A 93 12.91 -8.41 3.19
CA LYS A 93 13.61 -7.54 4.15
C LYS A 93 13.08 -6.11 4.14
N ARG A 94 12.85 -5.51 2.97
CA ARG A 94 12.20 -4.19 2.83
C ARG A 94 10.81 -4.16 3.48
N PHE A 95 10.04 -5.23 3.28
CA PHE A 95 8.71 -5.39 3.87
C PHE A 95 8.75 -5.60 5.39
N LEU A 96 9.68 -6.40 5.91
CA LEU A 96 9.91 -6.59 7.36
C LEU A 96 10.27 -5.27 8.04
N GLN A 97 11.16 -4.48 7.44
CA GLN A 97 11.49 -3.12 7.90
C GLN A 97 10.26 -2.22 7.93
N TYR A 98 9.40 -2.25 6.90
CA TYR A 98 8.14 -1.51 6.88
C TYR A 98 7.22 -1.92 8.05
N MET A 99 7.05 -3.22 8.29
CA MET A 99 6.20 -3.71 9.38
C MET A 99 6.71 -3.28 10.76
N GLY A 100 8.03 -3.29 10.98
CA GLY A 100 8.65 -2.74 12.19
C GLY A 100 8.43 -1.23 12.36
N LEU A 101 8.59 -0.44 11.29
CA LEU A 101 8.31 1.01 11.32
C LEU A 101 6.82 1.31 11.60
N LYS A 102 5.90 0.45 11.15
CA LYS A 102 4.46 0.58 11.41
C LYS A 102 4.10 0.28 12.85
N ASP A 103 4.76 -0.70 13.46
CA ASP A 103 4.65 -0.98 14.89
C ASP A 103 5.25 0.17 15.73
N LEU A 104 6.46 0.65 15.42
CA LEU A 104 7.05 1.84 16.07
C LEU A 104 6.15 3.09 15.98
N LYS A 105 5.53 3.33 14.82
CA LYS A 105 4.59 4.43 14.64
C LYS A 105 3.30 4.26 15.46
N ALA A 106 2.84 3.02 15.64
CA ALA A 106 1.68 2.74 16.50
C ALA A 106 2.00 3.00 17.99
N ILE A 107 3.22 2.70 18.44
CA ILE A 107 3.69 3.06 19.80
C ILE A 107 3.71 4.58 19.95
N ALA A 108 4.39 5.29 19.03
CA ALA A 108 4.56 6.74 19.11
C ALA A 108 3.24 7.53 19.05
N LEU A 109 2.20 6.99 18.41
CA LEU A 109 0.85 7.58 18.39
C LEU A 109 0.02 7.25 19.64
N LYS A 110 0.31 6.14 20.33
CA LYS A 110 -0.35 5.79 21.60
C LYS A 110 0.28 6.51 22.79
N GLY A 111 1.60 6.74 22.80
CA GLY A 111 2.31 7.40 23.90
C GLY A 111 2.01 8.89 24.13
N GLY A 112 0.84 9.38 23.69
CA GLY A 112 0.30 10.70 23.99
C GLY A 112 -1.06 10.68 24.70
N GLU A 113 -1.68 9.51 24.86
CA GLU A 113 -2.96 9.31 25.56
C GLU A 113 -2.85 8.03 26.40
N GLU A 114 -3.43 8.05 27.62
CA GLU A 114 -3.44 6.97 28.64
C GLU A 114 -2.22 6.92 29.59
N GLU A 115 -2.51 7.28 30.85
CA GLU A 115 -1.73 6.94 32.04
C GLU A 115 -1.61 5.42 32.22
N GLU A 116 -0.62 4.97 32.99
CA GLU A 116 -0.36 3.54 33.23
C GLU A 116 -1.58 2.79 33.82
N SER A 117 -2.27 2.02 32.97
CA SER A 117 -3.07 0.89 33.45
C SER A 117 -2.14 -0.33 33.61
N PRO A 118 -2.13 -1.01 34.77
CA PRO A 118 -1.12 -2.04 35.06
C PRO A 118 -1.24 -3.24 34.12
N GLU A 119 -0.25 -3.42 33.23
CA GLU A 119 -0.20 -4.55 32.30
C GLU A 119 -0.02 -5.89 33.06
N THR A 120 -0.81 -6.89 32.69
CA THR A 120 -0.67 -8.26 33.21
C THR A 120 0.43 -8.99 32.46
N PRO A 121 1.33 -9.75 33.14
CA PRO A 121 2.59 -10.23 32.57
C PRO A 121 2.44 -11.20 31.38
N ASP A 122 1.29 -11.85 31.21
CA ASP A 122 1.03 -12.80 30.13
C ASP A 122 0.57 -12.18 28.80
N LYS A 123 0.30 -10.87 28.76
CA LYS A 123 -0.02 -10.17 27.50
C LYS A 123 1.23 -9.48 26.96
N PRO A 124 1.86 -10.00 25.90
CA PRO A 124 2.99 -9.31 25.31
C PRO A 124 2.52 -7.95 24.75
N PRO A 125 3.31 -6.87 24.91
CA PRO A 125 2.84 -5.52 24.63
C PRO A 125 2.37 -5.39 23.18
N SER A 126 1.22 -4.72 22.99
CA SER A 126 0.59 -4.53 21.66
C SER A 126 1.50 -3.79 20.65
N ALA A 127 2.56 -3.18 21.17
CA ALA A 127 3.63 -2.43 20.54
C ALA A 127 4.37 -3.12 19.36
N LYS A 128 4.62 -4.44 19.41
CA LYS A 128 5.43 -5.16 18.39
C LYS A 128 4.68 -6.31 17.70
N LYS A 129 3.35 -6.18 17.56
CA LYS A 129 2.48 -7.28 17.11
C LYS A 129 2.81 -7.77 15.69
N ARG A 130 3.08 -6.88 14.75
CA ARG A 130 3.37 -7.25 13.35
C ARG A 130 4.75 -7.88 13.21
N SER A 131 5.76 -7.26 13.81
CA SER A 131 7.14 -7.79 13.72
C SER A 131 7.24 -9.17 14.34
N ARG A 132 6.58 -9.42 15.49
CA ARG A 132 6.52 -10.76 16.08
C ARG A 132 5.79 -11.76 15.17
N MET A 133 4.61 -11.42 14.65
CA MET A 133 3.91 -12.28 13.69
C MET A 133 4.75 -12.64 12.45
N CYS A 134 5.57 -11.70 11.95
CA CYS A 134 6.49 -11.99 10.85
C CYS A 134 7.59 -12.98 11.27
N HIS A 135 8.22 -12.73 12.40
CA HIS A 135 9.30 -13.56 12.92
C HIS A 135 8.83 -14.99 13.22
N ASP A 136 7.74 -15.15 13.96
CA ASP A 136 7.18 -16.44 14.35
C ASP A 136 6.82 -17.29 13.12
N PHE A 137 6.18 -16.67 12.11
CA PHE A 137 5.86 -17.37 10.87
C PHE A 137 7.11 -17.75 10.07
N LEU A 138 8.04 -16.80 9.85
CA LEU A 138 9.26 -17.08 9.09
C LEU A 138 10.10 -18.17 9.77
N SER A 139 10.22 -18.15 11.10
CA SER A 139 10.90 -19.20 11.88
C SER A 139 10.29 -20.57 11.66
N SER A 140 8.95 -20.67 11.54
CA SER A 140 8.26 -21.95 11.29
C SER A 140 8.49 -22.55 9.90
N ILE A 141 8.97 -21.75 8.94
CA ILE A 141 9.27 -22.19 7.55
C ILE A 141 10.74 -22.10 7.18
N ASP A 142 11.61 -21.62 8.08
CA ASP A 142 13.03 -21.43 7.81
C ASP A 142 13.81 -22.73 8.00
N GLN A 143 14.22 -23.32 6.87
CA GLN A 143 15.01 -24.55 6.83
C GLN A 143 16.51 -24.29 6.70
N THR A 144 16.91 -23.07 6.32
CA THR A 144 18.30 -22.71 5.99
C THR A 144 18.92 -21.72 6.98
N GLY A 145 18.11 -21.06 7.81
CA GLY A 145 18.49 -19.95 8.68
C GLY A 145 18.48 -18.58 7.97
N GLU A 146 18.23 -18.57 6.65
CA GLU A 146 18.35 -17.39 5.80
C GLU A 146 17.12 -16.47 5.81
N LEU A 147 16.01 -16.89 6.44
CA LEU A 147 14.80 -16.05 6.57
C LEU A 147 14.81 -15.31 7.91
N ILE A 148 15.35 -15.94 8.96
CA ILE A 148 15.56 -15.31 10.26
C ILE A 148 16.76 -14.37 10.25
N SER A 149 17.84 -14.66 9.51
CA SER A 149 18.98 -13.75 9.38
C SER A 149 18.58 -12.36 8.85
N LEU A 150 17.50 -12.25 8.04
CA LEU A 150 16.99 -10.98 7.51
C LEU A 150 16.56 -9.96 8.58
N PHE A 151 16.33 -10.39 9.83
CA PHE A 151 16.06 -9.51 10.97
C PHE A 151 17.33 -8.93 11.60
N GLU A 152 18.49 -9.59 11.41
CA GLU A 152 19.79 -9.27 12.00
C GLU A 152 20.77 -8.66 10.98
N ASP A 153 20.68 -9.08 9.72
CA ASP A 153 21.52 -8.64 8.61
C ASP A 153 21.32 -7.13 8.33
N ILE A 154 22.15 -6.28 8.91
CA ILE A 154 22.16 -4.84 8.61
C ILE A 154 22.78 -4.57 7.22
N ASP A 155 23.69 -5.43 6.77
CA ASP A 155 24.61 -5.14 5.66
C ASP A 155 24.07 -5.44 4.24
N GLU A 156 23.09 -6.35 4.07
CA GLU A 156 22.52 -6.60 2.73
C GLU A 156 21.77 -5.34 2.23
N LYS A 157 22.33 -4.72 1.20
CA LYS A 157 21.92 -3.42 0.65
C LYS A 157 20.76 -3.55 -0.33
N ASP A 158 19.63 -2.94 0.01
CA ASP A 158 18.50 -2.74 -0.88
C ASP A 158 18.82 -1.63 -1.91
N GLU A 159 19.36 -2.02 -3.07
CA GLU A 159 19.80 -1.10 -4.12
C GLU A 159 18.68 -0.20 -4.64
N ILE A 160 17.48 -0.76 -4.88
CA ILE A 160 16.31 -0.03 -5.36
C ILE A 160 15.91 1.07 -4.36
N LYS A 161 15.85 0.73 -3.06
CA LYS A 161 15.54 1.71 -2.01
C LYS A 161 16.64 2.76 -1.86
N HIS A 162 17.90 2.36 -1.97
CA HIS A 162 19.04 3.27 -1.93
C HIS A 162 19.02 4.27 -3.10
N GLU A 163 18.76 3.80 -4.32
CA GLU A 163 18.67 4.67 -5.50
C GLU A 163 17.48 5.65 -5.40
N ARG A 164 16.30 5.19 -4.94
CA ARG A 164 15.15 6.06 -4.64
C ARG A 164 15.51 7.16 -3.63
N LEU A 165 16.30 6.85 -2.60
CA LEU A 165 16.78 7.83 -1.62
C LEU A 165 17.76 8.84 -2.23
N LEU A 166 18.70 8.39 -3.06
CA LEU A 166 19.65 9.26 -3.77
C LEU A 166 18.93 10.22 -4.73
N ARG A 167 17.97 9.73 -5.53
CA ARG A 167 17.17 10.58 -6.42
C ARG A 167 16.42 11.67 -5.64
N ALA A 168 15.84 11.33 -4.49
CA ALA A 168 15.16 12.29 -3.63
C ALA A 168 16.11 13.33 -3.02
N GLU A 169 17.29 12.91 -2.56
CA GLU A 169 18.32 13.79 -1.99
C GLU A 169 18.82 14.81 -3.03
N LEU A 170 19.29 14.33 -4.19
CA LEU A 170 19.76 15.16 -5.29
C LEU A 170 18.73 16.19 -5.72
N ARG A 171 17.45 15.78 -5.76
CA ARG A 171 16.34 16.66 -6.14
C ARG A 171 16.09 17.77 -5.11
N THR A 172 16.22 17.48 -3.82
CA THR A 172 15.97 18.48 -2.76
C THR A 172 17.06 19.57 -2.68
N ARG A 173 18.27 19.32 -3.18
CA ARG A 173 19.39 20.30 -3.13
C ARG A 173 19.09 21.64 -3.79
N GLY A 174 18.26 21.64 -4.83
CA GLY A 174 17.89 22.85 -5.60
C GLY A 174 16.55 23.47 -5.24
N MET A 175 15.85 22.97 -4.21
CA MET A 175 14.51 23.41 -3.85
C MET A 175 14.53 24.62 -2.91
N ASP A 176 13.70 25.62 -3.20
CA ASP A 176 13.34 26.64 -2.21
C ASP A 176 12.44 26.05 -1.09
N GLN A 177 12.22 26.80 -0.01
CA GLN A 177 11.43 26.36 1.14
C GLN A 177 10.01 25.89 0.73
N LYS A 178 9.35 26.59 -0.19
CA LYS A 178 7.99 26.26 -0.63
C LYS A 178 8.00 25.00 -1.48
N GLN A 179 8.93 24.89 -2.43
CA GLN A 179 9.11 23.71 -3.27
C GLN A 179 9.41 22.46 -2.43
N TYR A 180 10.27 22.60 -1.41
CA TYR A 180 10.60 21.53 -0.48
C TYR A 180 9.37 21.07 0.31
N MET A 181 8.58 22.00 0.85
CA MET A 181 7.34 21.65 1.58
C MET A 181 6.33 20.93 0.68
N GLU A 182 6.10 21.41 -0.54
CA GLU A 182 5.24 20.72 -1.53
C GLU A 182 5.75 19.30 -1.87
N TYR A 183 7.06 19.15 -2.07
CA TYR A 183 7.67 17.83 -2.35
C TYR A 183 7.63 16.88 -1.14
N PHE A 184 7.80 17.40 0.06
CA PHE A 184 7.68 16.65 1.32
C PHE A 184 6.26 16.14 1.56
N GLU A 185 5.24 16.94 1.25
CA GLU A 185 3.84 16.50 1.31
C GLU A 185 3.53 15.43 0.27
N ALA A 186 4.02 15.61 -0.97
CA ALA A 186 3.86 14.65 -2.05
C ALA A 186 4.46 13.27 -1.72
N ARG A 187 5.67 13.25 -1.14
CA ARG A 187 6.35 12.04 -0.65
C ARG A 187 5.63 11.32 0.49
N GLN A 188 4.63 11.94 1.13
CA GLN A 188 3.77 11.29 2.14
C GLN A 188 2.44 10.78 1.58
N ALA A 189 2.21 10.91 0.26
CA ALA A 189 1.06 10.31 -0.39
C ALA A 189 1.12 8.78 -0.28
N SER A 190 -0.05 8.16 -0.08
CA SER A 190 -0.18 6.71 0.07
C SER A 190 -1.65 6.30 -0.07
N PHE A 191 -1.87 5.04 -0.42
CA PHE A 191 -3.20 4.44 -0.57
C PHE A 191 -4.00 4.37 0.75
N ASN A 192 -3.35 4.46 1.91
CA ASN A 192 -4.02 4.39 3.21
C ASN A 192 -3.58 5.51 4.19
N ARG A 193 -4.15 6.71 3.98
CA ARG A 193 -3.92 7.88 4.84
C ARG A 193 -4.96 7.96 5.97
N ARG A 194 -4.49 7.77 7.21
CA ARG A 194 -5.15 7.90 8.54
C ARG A 194 -6.48 7.16 8.79
N TYR A 195 -7.48 7.21 7.90
CA TYR A 195 -8.79 6.53 8.06
C TYR A 195 -9.35 5.94 6.75
N LYS A 196 -8.55 5.87 5.68
CA LYS A 196 -9.00 5.47 4.33
C LYS A 196 -8.94 3.96 4.02
N THR A 197 -8.69 3.07 4.99
CA THR A 197 -8.65 1.60 4.78
C THR A 197 -9.92 1.07 4.08
N GLN A 198 -11.10 1.63 4.39
CA GLN A 198 -12.36 1.24 3.76
C GLN A 198 -12.41 1.63 2.26
N ARG A 199 -11.96 2.85 1.90
CA ARG A 199 -11.86 3.29 0.48
C ARG A 199 -10.92 2.39 -0.32
N PHE A 200 -9.77 2.03 0.26
CA PHE A 200 -8.81 1.11 -0.37
C PHE A 200 -9.40 -0.29 -0.55
N LYS A 201 -10.07 -0.82 0.48
CA LYS A 201 -10.78 -2.10 0.44
C LYS A 201 -11.87 -2.10 -0.62
N GLU A 202 -12.69 -1.07 -0.70
CA GLU A 202 -13.75 -0.96 -1.71
C GLU A 202 -13.17 -0.90 -3.13
N TRP A 203 -12.19 -0.02 -3.38
CA TRP A 203 -11.50 0.09 -4.67
C TRP A 203 -10.92 -1.24 -5.15
N LEU A 204 -10.22 -1.96 -4.26
CA LEU A 204 -9.56 -3.22 -4.58
C LEU A 204 -10.56 -4.39 -4.72
N LEU A 205 -11.56 -4.48 -3.83
CA LEU A 205 -12.50 -5.60 -3.80
C LEU A 205 -13.73 -5.41 -4.69
N THR A 206 -13.93 -4.23 -5.29
CA THR A 206 -15.04 -3.99 -6.24
C THR A 206 -14.86 -4.83 -7.50
N GLY A 207 -15.84 -5.71 -7.75
CA GLY A 207 -15.92 -6.55 -8.95
C GLY A 207 -15.19 -7.89 -8.86
N ILE A 208 -14.52 -8.21 -7.73
CA ILE A 208 -13.86 -9.51 -7.54
C ILE A 208 -14.65 -10.39 -6.57
N ASN A 209 -14.72 -11.69 -6.88
CA ASN A 209 -15.22 -12.70 -5.96
C ASN A 209 -14.02 -13.45 -5.35
N LEU A 210 -14.07 -13.69 -4.05
CA LEU A 210 -13.01 -14.33 -3.28
C LEU A 210 -13.64 -15.32 -2.31
N GLU A 211 -13.17 -16.56 -2.29
CA GLU A 211 -13.62 -17.59 -1.35
C GLU A 211 -13.16 -17.26 0.07
N VAL A 212 -11.87 -16.93 0.21
CA VAL A 212 -11.27 -16.48 1.47
C VAL A 212 -11.09 -14.96 1.44
N LYS A 213 -11.65 -14.25 2.44
CA LYS A 213 -11.56 -12.78 2.49
C LYS A 213 -10.28 -12.30 3.17
N PRO A 214 -9.68 -11.17 2.73
CA PRO A 214 -8.52 -10.58 3.39
C PRO A 214 -8.91 -9.92 4.72
N ASN A 215 -8.08 -10.15 5.74
CA ASN A 215 -8.19 -9.49 7.04
C ASN A 215 -7.55 -8.07 7.02
N PRO A 216 -7.64 -7.28 8.11
CA PRO A 216 -7.07 -5.93 8.14
C PRO A 216 -5.55 -5.87 7.92
N HIS A 217 -4.79 -6.90 8.32
CA HIS A 217 -3.36 -6.98 8.05
C HIS A 217 -3.10 -7.24 6.56
N ALA A 218 -3.83 -8.14 5.92
CA ALA A 218 -3.72 -8.34 4.46
C ALA A 218 -3.99 -7.06 3.66
N LEU A 219 -5.01 -6.27 4.05
CA LEU A 219 -5.29 -4.97 3.43
C LEU A 219 -4.18 -3.93 3.68
N GLU A 220 -3.52 -3.97 4.83
CA GLU A 220 -2.35 -3.14 5.13
C GLU A 220 -1.13 -3.52 4.27
N VAL A 221 -0.91 -4.83 4.05
CA VAL A 221 0.16 -5.35 3.17
C VAL A 221 -0.11 -5.01 1.70
N LEU A 222 -1.34 -5.16 1.23
CA LEU A 222 -1.74 -4.77 -0.14
C LEU A 222 -1.60 -3.25 -0.34
N SER A 223 -1.93 -2.43 0.66
CA SER A 223 -1.70 -0.99 0.60
C SER A 223 -0.21 -0.62 0.58
N TYR A 224 0.65 -1.42 1.20
CA TYR A 224 2.11 -1.26 1.10
C TYR A 224 2.60 -1.62 -0.31
N PHE A 225 2.21 -2.78 -0.85
CA PHE A 225 2.62 -3.18 -2.19
C PHE A 225 2.04 -2.27 -3.28
N SER A 226 0.86 -1.68 -3.09
CA SER A 226 0.33 -0.66 -3.99
C SER A 226 1.27 0.54 -4.11
N TYR A 227 1.82 1.01 -2.99
CA TYR A 227 2.81 2.10 -2.96
C TYR A 227 4.14 1.68 -3.58
N GLU A 228 4.65 0.48 -3.27
CA GLU A 228 5.89 -0.04 -3.87
C GLU A 228 5.78 -0.27 -5.38
N THR A 229 4.60 -0.66 -5.90
CA THR A 229 4.35 -0.78 -7.35
C THR A 229 4.43 0.58 -8.06
N VAL A 230 3.90 1.66 -7.46
CA VAL A 230 4.04 3.03 -8.03
C VAL A 230 5.49 3.54 -7.93
N ALA A 231 6.29 2.97 -7.03
CA ALA A 231 7.68 3.34 -6.80
C ALA A 231 8.70 2.59 -7.68
N GLN A 232 8.25 1.55 -8.40
CA GLN A 232 9.08 0.57 -9.12
C GLN A 232 9.55 1.12 -10.47
#